data_AF-A0A813DID7-F1
#
_entry.id   AF-A0A813DID7-F1
#
_cell.length_a   1.000
_cell.length_b   1.000
_cell.length_c   1.000
_cell.angle_alpha   90.00
_cell.angle_beta   90.00
_cell.angle_gamma   90.00
#
_symmetry.space_group_name_H-M   'P 1'
#
loop_
_entity.id
_entity.type
_entity.pdbx_description
1 polymer ?
#
loop_
_entity_poly.entity_id
_entity_poly.type
_entity_poly.pdbx_seq_one_letter_code
_entity_poly.pdbx_strand_id
1 'polypeptide(L)'
;MAANQQRLTDMEEAENAGKRKVEAEAEELRQAEEDRVAEEESLLRAEQDCERKLLEVGADEACAEALISMLTASVGSYREVVEGLHGLIGGIVADPQEARLRLVRAANEGFQQKLGRQPGVWQFLRGVGFENRARSSLPAGLPASLGMPPGPPHERFLLLEEPDMMNAYEAWGAWHGRLSQIAKFLQ
;
A
#
# COMPACT_ATOMS: atom_id res chain seq x y z
N MET A 1 27.62 -14.45 -59.02
CA MET A 1 27.80 -15.15 -57.73
C MET A 1 27.86 -14.19 -56.54
N ALA A 2 28.48 -13.00 -56.65
CA ALA A 2 28.56 -12.02 -55.55
C ALA A 2 27.19 -11.56 -54.97
N ALA A 3 26.17 -11.35 -55.80
CA ALA A 3 24.85 -10.86 -55.34
C ALA A 3 24.06 -11.86 -54.48
N ASN A 4 24.28 -13.17 -54.64
CA ASN A 4 23.65 -14.19 -53.78
C ASN A 4 24.35 -14.29 -52.43
N GLN A 5 25.65 -13.99 -52.39
CA GLN A 5 26.45 -14.04 -51.17
C GLN A 5 26.12 -12.86 -50.25
N GLN A 6 25.92 -11.67 -50.84
CA GLN A 6 25.45 -10.47 -50.14
C GLN A 6 24.04 -10.67 -49.54
N ARG A 7 23.12 -11.28 -50.29
CA ARG A 7 21.78 -11.58 -49.79
C ARG A 7 21.76 -12.57 -48.63
N LEU A 8 22.70 -13.53 -48.61
CA LEU A 8 22.82 -14.48 -47.52
C LEU A 8 23.31 -13.79 -46.24
N THR A 9 24.33 -12.93 -46.35
CA THR A 9 24.86 -12.18 -45.21
C THR A 9 23.83 -11.20 -44.65
N ASP A 10 23.09 -10.50 -45.50
CA ASP A 10 22.05 -9.55 -45.05
C ASP A 10 20.90 -10.29 -44.32
N MET A 11 20.58 -11.51 -44.75
CA MET A 11 19.55 -12.35 -44.12
C MET A 11 20.02 -12.90 -42.77
N GLU A 12 21.28 -13.34 -42.67
CA GLU A 12 21.89 -13.80 -41.41
C GLU A 12 22.05 -12.66 -40.39
N GLU A 13 22.39 -11.45 -40.84
CA GLU A 13 22.46 -10.26 -39.98
C GLU A 13 21.08 -9.84 -39.46
N ALA A 14 20.05 -9.88 -40.31
CA ALA A 14 18.68 -9.62 -39.90
C ALA A 14 18.14 -10.66 -38.91
N GLU A 15 18.46 -11.95 -39.11
CA GLU A 15 18.09 -13.03 -38.19
C GLU A 15 18.79 -12.88 -36.83
N ASN A 16 20.09 -12.56 -36.82
CA ASN A 16 20.84 -12.34 -35.59
C ASN A 16 20.39 -11.07 -34.84
N ALA A 17 20.05 -10.00 -35.57
CA ALA A 17 19.47 -8.79 -34.98
C ALA A 17 18.08 -9.07 -34.38
N GLY A 18 17.26 -9.91 -35.03
CA GLY A 18 15.97 -10.37 -34.50
C GLY A 18 16.13 -11.18 -33.21
N LYS A 19 17.04 -12.16 -33.19
CA LYS A 19 17.33 -12.97 -32.00
C LYS A 19 17.80 -12.11 -30.83
N ARG A 20 18.71 -11.16 -31.06
CA ARG A 20 19.19 -10.23 -30.01
C ARG A 20 18.09 -9.35 -29.43
N LYS A 21 17.14 -8.89 -30.25
CA LYS A 21 15.99 -8.12 -29.75
C LYS A 21 15.08 -8.95 -28.87
N VAL A 22 14.76 -10.17 -29.30
CA VAL A 22 13.92 -11.10 -28.51
C VAL A 22 14.61 -11.47 -27.19
N GLU A 23 15.92 -11.71 -27.22
CA GLU A 23 16.71 -11.99 -26.00
C GLU A 23 16.76 -10.80 -25.05
N ALA A 24 16.91 -9.57 -25.56
CA ALA A 24 16.89 -8.35 -24.75
C ALA A 24 15.51 -8.09 -24.12
N GLU A 25 14.43 -8.23 -24.89
CA GLU A 25 13.06 -8.11 -24.37
C GLU A 25 12.75 -9.18 -23.32
N ALA A 26 13.20 -10.43 -23.54
CA ALA A 26 13.05 -11.49 -22.55
C ALA A 26 13.84 -11.22 -21.26
N GLU A 27 15.03 -10.63 -21.36
CA GLU A 27 15.82 -10.24 -20.19
C GLU A 27 15.19 -9.08 -19.41
N GLU A 28 14.69 -8.06 -20.12
CA GLU A 28 14.00 -6.93 -19.49
C GLU A 28 12.74 -7.40 -18.75
N LEU A 29 11.99 -8.33 -19.33
CA LEU A 29 10.82 -8.94 -18.67
C LEU A 29 11.22 -9.78 -17.44
N ARG A 30 12.34 -10.51 -17.50
CA ARG A 30 12.85 -11.26 -16.34
C ARG A 30 13.27 -10.32 -15.21
N GLN A 31 14.03 -9.28 -15.52
CA GLN A 31 14.48 -8.30 -14.53
C GLN A 31 13.28 -7.57 -13.89
N ALA A 32 12.31 -7.14 -14.69
CA ALA A 32 11.11 -6.48 -14.18
C ALA A 32 10.29 -7.38 -13.25
N GLU A 33 10.21 -8.68 -13.54
CA GLU A 33 9.54 -9.65 -12.67
C GLU A 33 10.32 -9.90 -11.37
N GLU A 34 11.65 -10.02 -11.45
CA GLU A 34 12.51 -10.15 -10.26
C GLU A 34 12.41 -8.93 -9.34
N ASP A 35 12.45 -7.72 -9.91
CA ASP A 35 12.29 -6.47 -9.16
C ASP A 35 10.92 -6.41 -8.47
N ARG A 36 9.86 -6.83 -9.16
CA ARG A 36 8.50 -6.89 -8.63
C ARG A 36 8.39 -7.87 -7.46
N VAL A 37 8.99 -9.06 -7.59
CA VAL A 37 9.01 -10.07 -6.52
C VAL A 37 9.82 -9.57 -5.31
N ALA A 38 10.96 -8.92 -5.55
CA ALA A 38 11.78 -8.35 -4.49
C ALA A 38 11.06 -7.23 -3.72
N GLU A 39 10.33 -6.36 -4.42
CA GLU A 39 9.49 -5.33 -3.81
C GLU A 39 8.36 -5.95 -2.97
N GLU A 40 7.68 -6.97 -3.50
CA GLU A 40 6.61 -7.68 -2.77
C GLU A 40 7.14 -8.36 -1.50
N GLU A 41 8.30 -9.02 -1.56
CA GLU A 41 8.95 -9.59 -0.37
C GLU A 41 9.35 -8.52 0.64
N SER A 42 9.87 -7.38 0.19
CA SER A 42 10.24 -6.27 1.06
C SER A 42 9.03 -5.73 1.82
N LEU A 43 7.92 -5.53 1.12
CA LEU A 43 6.65 -5.12 1.71
C LEU A 43 6.17 -6.16 2.72
N LEU A 44 6.17 -7.44 2.37
CA LEU A 44 5.73 -8.51 3.28
C LEU A 44 6.56 -8.54 4.57
N ARG A 45 7.88 -8.36 4.49
CA ARG A 45 8.74 -8.26 5.68
C ARG A 45 8.39 -7.03 6.52
N ALA A 46 8.19 -5.88 5.89
CA ALA A 46 7.79 -4.66 6.60
C ALA A 46 6.42 -4.83 7.29
N GLU A 47 5.47 -5.51 6.65
CA GLU A 47 4.17 -5.86 7.24
C GLU A 47 4.34 -6.75 8.49
N GLN A 48 5.17 -7.80 8.39
CA GLN A 48 5.45 -8.71 9.51
C GLN A 48 6.16 -8.01 10.66
N ASP A 49 7.10 -7.11 10.37
CA ASP A 49 7.80 -6.33 11.39
C ASP A 49 6.86 -5.36 12.09
N CYS A 50 5.93 -4.72 11.36
CA CYS A 50 4.90 -3.87 11.96
C CYS A 50 3.96 -4.69 12.85
N GLU A 51 3.53 -5.86 12.40
CA GLU A 51 2.66 -6.76 13.16
C GLU A 51 3.35 -7.22 14.45
N ARG A 52 4.62 -7.62 14.36
CA ARG A 52 5.43 -8.01 15.53
C ARG A 52 5.50 -6.87 16.54
N LYS A 53 5.85 -5.67 16.10
CA LYS A 53 5.89 -4.50 16.99
C LYS A 53 4.54 -4.22 17.64
N LEU A 54 3.46 -4.26 16.85
CA LEU A 54 2.11 -4.03 17.36
C LEU A 54 1.74 -5.01 18.48
N LEU A 55 2.13 -6.28 18.35
CA LEU A 55 1.94 -7.30 19.38
C LEU A 55 2.84 -7.10 20.61
N GLU A 56 4.06 -6.58 20.42
CA GLU A 56 5.03 -6.35 21.49
C GLU A 56 4.68 -5.15 22.38
N VAL A 57 4.37 -4.00 21.76
CA VAL A 57 4.17 -2.73 22.49
C VAL A 57 2.70 -2.31 22.63
N GLY A 58 1.81 -2.92 21.85
CA GLY A 58 0.39 -2.56 21.79
C GLY A 58 0.10 -1.37 20.87
N ALA A 59 -1.18 -1.13 20.64
CA ALA A 59 -1.66 -0.23 19.59
C ALA A 59 -1.32 1.25 19.80
N ASP A 60 -1.47 1.74 21.04
CA ASP A 60 -1.26 3.16 21.34
C ASP A 60 0.23 3.51 21.40
N GLU A 61 1.07 2.62 21.95
CA GLU A 61 2.52 2.79 21.94
C GLU A 61 3.08 2.70 20.51
N ALA A 62 2.55 1.78 19.68
CA ALA A 62 2.95 1.71 18.27
C ALA A 62 2.63 3.01 17.50
N CYS A 63 1.50 3.66 17.80
CA CYS A 63 1.20 4.99 17.27
C CYS A 63 2.20 6.05 17.76
N ALA A 64 2.54 6.05 19.05
CA ALA A 64 3.49 7.01 19.62
C ALA A 64 4.90 6.85 19.01
N GLU A 65 5.43 5.63 18.96
CA GLU A 65 6.72 5.33 18.32
C GLU A 65 6.74 5.71 16.83
N ALA A 66 5.64 5.46 16.12
CA ALA A 66 5.51 5.83 14.73
C ALA A 66 5.63 7.35 14.54
N LEU A 67 4.94 8.15 15.36
CA LEU A 67 5.05 9.60 15.34
C LEU A 67 6.46 10.09 15.68
N ILE A 68 7.14 9.45 16.64
CA ILE A 68 8.54 9.76 16.96
C ILE A 68 9.44 9.47 15.76
N SER A 69 9.23 8.34 15.06
CA SER A 69 10.02 8.01 13.88
C SER A 69 9.85 9.02 12.72
N MET A 70 8.67 9.63 12.60
CA MET A 70 8.41 10.68 11.61
C MET A 70 9.21 11.96 11.88
N LEU A 71 9.65 12.21 13.12
CA LEU A 71 10.48 13.36 13.48
C LEU A 71 11.90 13.28 12.89
N THR A 72 12.28 12.15 12.30
CA THR A 72 13.54 12.03 11.54
C THR A 72 13.53 12.85 10.25
N ALA A 73 12.34 13.22 9.73
CA ALA A 73 12.17 14.09 8.58
C ALA A 73 12.26 15.58 8.97
N SER A 74 12.28 16.47 7.96
CA SER A 74 12.20 17.91 8.22
C SER A 74 10.88 18.29 8.91
N VAL A 75 10.88 19.37 9.70
CA VAL A 75 9.68 19.84 10.41
C VAL A 75 8.49 20.08 9.45
N GLY A 76 8.76 20.60 8.24
CA GLY A 76 7.73 20.78 7.22
C GLY A 76 7.13 19.45 6.76
N SER A 77 7.98 18.47 6.45
CA SER A 77 7.55 17.12 6.06
C SER A 77 6.78 16.42 7.19
N TYR A 78 7.24 16.53 8.43
CA TYR A 78 6.54 15.99 9.60
C TYR A 78 5.12 16.57 9.71
N ARG A 79 5.00 17.89 9.59
CA ARG A 79 3.72 18.58 9.64
C ARG A 79 2.77 18.12 8.53
N GLU A 80 3.25 18.04 7.29
CA GLU A 80 2.45 17.57 6.14
C GLU A 80 1.94 16.13 6.36
N VAL A 81 2.77 15.27 6.94
CA VAL A 81 2.39 13.89 7.27
C VAL A 81 1.32 13.86 8.35
N VAL A 82 1.51 14.59 9.45
CA VAL A 82 0.53 14.66 10.54
C VAL A 82 -0.80 15.24 10.06
N GLU A 83 -0.78 16.30 9.25
CA GLU A 83 -1.97 16.88 8.63
C GLU A 83 -2.66 15.88 7.69
N GLY A 84 -1.90 15.10 6.92
CA GLY A 84 -2.44 14.04 6.07
C GLY A 84 -3.08 12.89 6.86
N LEU A 85 -2.45 12.46 7.95
CA LEU A 85 -3.02 11.46 8.87
C LEU A 85 -4.28 11.99 9.55
N HIS A 86 -4.28 13.24 10.02
CA HIS A 86 -5.47 13.89 10.56
C HIS A 86 -6.60 13.94 9.54
N GLY A 87 -6.32 14.33 8.29
CA GLY A 87 -7.32 14.35 7.22
C GLY A 87 -7.92 12.97 6.94
N LEU A 88 -7.09 11.93 6.93
CA LEU A 88 -7.53 10.54 6.72
C LEU A 88 -8.42 10.04 7.86
N ILE A 89 -7.93 10.13 9.11
CA ILE A 89 -8.67 9.64 10.28
C ILE A 89 -9.89 10.52 10.59
N GLY A 90 -9.74 11.84 10.49
CA GLY A 90 -10.82 12.80 10.69
C GLY A 90 -11.95 12.63 9.68
N GLY A 91 -11.62 12.29 8.43
CA GLY A 91 -12.62 11.91 7.42
C GLY A 91 -13.46 10.70 7.84
N ILE A 92 -12.81 9.64 8.31
CA ILE A 92 -13.50 8.43 8.79
C ILE A 92 -14.37 8.74 10.01
N VAL A 93 -13.89 9.56 10.94
CA VAL A 93 -14.66 9.96 12.13
C VAL A 93 -15.90 10.77 11.76
N ALA A 94 -15.77 11.66 10.77
CA ALA A 94 -16.86 12.51 10.29
C ALA A 94 -17.93 11.74 9.52
N ASP A 95 -17.52 10.72 8.75
CA ASP A 95 -18.42 9.87 7.99
C ASP A 95 -18.01 8.38 8.07
N PRO A 96 -18.32 7.68 9.18
CA PRO A 96 -17.88 6.30 9.39
C PRO A 96 -18.52 5.29 8.41
N GLN A 97 -19.68 5.65 7.85
CA GLN A 97 -20.42 4.80 6.91
C GLN A 97 -19.78 4.77 5.51
N GLU A 98 -18.94 5.77 5.17
CA GLU A 98 -18.23 5.80 3.90
C GLU A 98 -17.04 4.82 3.91
N ALA A 99 -17.28 3.62 3.41
CA ALA A 99 -16.29 2.55 3.34
C ALA A 99 -15.05 2.92 2.50
N ARG A 100 -15.14 3.86 1.54
CA ARG A 100 -13.98 4.33 0.76
C ARG A 100 -12.91 4.98 1.62
N LEU A 101 -13.30 5.63 2.72
CA LEU A 101 -12.35 6.29 3.62
C LEU A 101 -11.58 5.29 4.48
N ARG A 102 -12.13 4.09 4.67
CA ARG A 102 -11.55 3.01 5.48
C ARG A 102 -10.71 2.02 4.68
N LEU A 103 -10.63 2.18 3.36
CA LEU A 103 -9.84 1.34 2.48
C LEU A 103 -8.76 2.16 1.76
N VAL A 104 -7.49 1.89 2.06
CA VAL A 104 -6.36 2.52 1.39
C VAL A 104 -5.66 1.49 0.52
N ARG A 105 -5.59 1.73 -0.78
CA ARG A 105 -4.81 0.91 -1.72
C ARG A 105 -3.32 1.22 -1.52
N ALA A 106 -2.51 0.21 -1.21
CA ALA A 106 -1.09 0.37 -0.94
C ALA A 106 -0.35 1.00 -2.13
N ALA A 107 -0.64 0.53 -3.35
CA ALA A 107 -0.02 1.04 -4.59
C ALA A 107 -0.60 2.39 -5.08
N ASN A 108 -1.44 3.08 -4.31
CA ASN A 108 -1.97 4.37 -4.73
C ASN A 108 -0.87 5.44 -4.68
N GLU A 109 -0.43 5.95 -5.84
CA GLU A 109 0.65 6.95 -5.91
C GLU A 109 0.35 8.24 -5.13
N GLY A 110 -0.91 8.69 -5.09
CA GLY A 110 -1.28 9.88 -4.31
C GLY A 110 -1.09 9.66 -2.80
N PHE A 111 -1.47 8.48 -2.31
CA PHE A 111 -1.20 8.06 -0.93
C PHE A 111 0.29 7.88 -0.71
N GLN A 112 1.01 7.19 -1.59
CA GLN A 112 2.44 6.94 -1.47
C GLN A 112 3.26 8.22 -1.40
N GLN A 113 2.98 9.19 -2.27
CA GLN A 113 3.68 10.48 -2.30
C GLN A 113 3.43 11.32 -1.05
N LYS A 114 2.18 11.33 -0.55
CA LYS A 114 1.81 12.15 0.62
C LYS A 114 2.13 11.49 1.96
N LEU A 115 1.98 10.18 2.06
CA LEU A 115 1.95 9.44 3.31
C LEU A 115 2.73 8.12 3.23
N GLY A 116 2.43 7.26 2.26
CA GLY A 116 2.89 5.87 2.24
C GLY A 116 4.41 5.68 2.23
N ARG A 117 5.19 6.62 1.68
CA ARG A 117 6.66 6.55 1.68
C ARG A 117 7.32 7.16 2.92
N GLN A 118 6.53 7.74 3.82
CA GLN A 118 7.04 8.47 4.98
C GLN A 118 7.32 7.51 6.14
N PRO A 119 8.44 7.69 6.88
CA PRO A 119 8.79 6.82 8.00
C PRO A 119 7.64 6.74 9.01
N GLY A 120 7.38 5.54 9.54
CA GLY A 120 6.39 5.34 10.59
C GLY A 120 4.92 5.37 10.16
N VAL A 121 4.56 5.87 8.97
CA VAL A 121 3.13 6.02 8.59
C VAL A 121 2.40 4.69 8.60
N TRP A 122 3.02 3.64 8.06
CA TRP A 122 2.46 2.29 8.09
C TRP A 122 2.26 1.79 9.52
N GLN A 123 3.28 1.94 10.39
CA GLN A 123 3.19 1.56 11.80
C GLN A 123 2.09 2.33 12.53
N PHE A 124 1.92 3.63 12.23
CA PHE A 124 0.85 4.45 12.77
C PHE A 124 -0.53 3.94 12.34
N LEU A 125 -0.75 3.72 11.05
CA LEU A 125 -2.04 3.22 10.54
C LEU A 125 -2.35 1.83 11.11
N ARG A 126 -1.36 0.95 11.26
CA ARG A 126 -1.50 -0.33 11.97
C ARG A 126 -1.90 -0.13 13.43
N GLY A 127 -1.27 0.79 14.14
CA GLY A 127 -1.64 1.14 15.52
C GLY A 127 -3.06 1.71 15.62
N VAL A 128 -3.52 2.49 14.64
CA VAL A 128 -4.92 2.96 14.55
C VAL A 128 -5.91 1.80 14.37
N GLY A 129 -5.46 0.66 13.84
CA GLY A 129 -6.28 -0.53 13.63
C GLY A 129 -6.53 -0.87 12.16
N PHE A 130 -5.83 -0.24 11.22
CA PHE A 130 -5.84 -0.70 9.84
C PHE A 130 -5.14 -2.06 9.74
N GLU A 131 -5.70 -2.94 8.92
CA GLU A 131 -5.15 -4.25 8.64
C GLU A 131 -4.67 -4.38 7.19
N ASN A 132 -3.53 -5.03 7.00
CA ASN A 132 -3.01 -5.40 5.70
C ASN A 132 -3.85 -6.55 5.16
N ARG A 133 -4.46 -6.34 4.01
CA ARG A 133 -5.26 -7.34 3.29
C ARG A 133 -4.79 -7.42 1.86
N ALA A 134 -4.73 -8.64 1.33
CA ALA A 134 -4.65 -8.85 -0.10
C ALA A 134 -6.05 -8.63 -0.70
N ARG A 135 -6.15 -8.30 -1.99
CA ARG A 135 -7.44 -8.16 -2.68
C ARG A 135 -8.33 -9.38 -2.47
N SER A 136 -7.73 -10.58 -2.52
CA SER A 136 -8.44 -11.85 -2.33
C SER A 136 -9.00 -12.04 -0.91
N SER A 137 -8.49 -11.32 0.09
CA SER A 137 -8.94 -11.38 1.49
C SER A 137 -9.81 -10.19 1.91
N LEU A 138 -10.19 -9.31 0.98
CA LEU A 138 -11.18 -8.26 1.23
C LEU A 138 -12.59 -8.85 1.38
N PRO A 139 -13.46 -8.22 2.19
CA PRO A 139 -14.86 -8.63 2.30
C PRO A 139 -15.55 -8.74 0.94
N ALA A 140 -16.34 -9.81 0.76
CA ALA A 140 -17.04 -10.06 -0.49
C ALA A 140 -17.95 -8.88 -0.85
N GLY A 141 -17.90 -8.44 -2.11
CA GLY A 141 -18.70 -7.31 -2.59
C GLY A 141 -18.14 -5.92 -2.26
N LEU A 142 -17.17 -5.79 -1.34
CA LEU A 142 -16.52 -4.50 -1.05
C LEU A 142 -15.82 -3.92 -2.28
N PRO A 143 -15.00 -4.66 -3.05
CA PRO A 143 -14.41 -4.11 -4.27
C PRO A 143 -15.46 -3.63 -5.28
N ALA A 144 -16.60 -4.33 -5.37
CA ALA A 144 -17.68 -3.97 -6.28
C ALA A 144 -18.45 -2.73 -5.82
N SER A 145 -18.76 -2.61 -4.52
CA SER A 145 -19.48 -1.45 -3.97
C SER A 145 -18.66 -0.16 -4.07
N LEU A 146 -17.34 -0.27 -3.97
CA LEU A 146 -16.42 0.86 -4.15
C LEU A 146 -16.17 1.19 -5.64
N GLY A 147 -16.67 0.37 -6.56
CA GLY A 147 -16.43 0.54 -8.00
C GLY A 147 -14.98 0.30 -8.40
N MET A 148 -14.26 -0.54 -7.65
CA MET A 148 -12.86 -0.83 -7.94
C MET A 148 -12.74 -1.69 -9.19
N PRO A 149 -11.80 -1.37 -10.10
CA PRO A 149 -11.55 -2.22 -11.25
C PRO A 149 -11.04 -3.61 -10.82
N PRO A 150 -11.21 -4.62 -11.68
CA PRO A 150 -10.53 -5.90 -11.47
C PRO A 150 -9.03 -5.66 -11.38
N GLY A 151 -8.37 -6.40 -10.51
CA GLY A 151 -6.95 -6.26 -10.23
C GLY A 151 -6.35 -7.59 -9.78
N PRO A 152 -5.02 -7.68 -9.66
CA PRO A 152 -4.36 -8.90 -9.25
C PRO A 152 -4.79 -9.31 -7.83
N PRO A 153 -4.94 -10.62 -7.55
CA PRO A 153 -5.44 -11.10 -6.26
C PRO A 153 -4.49 -10.78 -5.09
N HIS A 154 -3.20 -10.60 -5.37
CA HIS A 154 -2.16 -10.29 -4.38
C HIS A 154 -2.05 -8.78 -4.07
N GLU A 155 -2.79 -7.93 -4.78
CA GLU A 155 -2.78 -6.48 -4.57
C GLU A 155 -3.08 -6.13 -3.10
N ARG A 156 -2.28 -5.21 -2.53
CA ARG A 156 -2.27 -4.90 -1.10
C ARG A 156 -3.14 -3.70 -0.75
N PHE A 157 -3.84 -3.80 0.36
CA PHE A 157 -4.72 -2.78 0.93
C PHE A 157 -4.51 -2.68 2.43
N LEU A 158 -4.69 -1.48 2.97
CA LEU A 158 -5.00 -1.25 4.37
C LEU A 158 -6.52 -1.12 4.51
N LEU A 159 -7.13 -1.95 5.34
CA LEU A 159 -8.56 -1.91 5.62
C LEU A 159 -8.77 -1.66 7.13
N LEU A 160 -9.55 -0.64 7.46
CA LEU A 160 -10.05 -0.43 8.81
C LEU A 160 -11.45 -1.04 8.91
N GLU A 161 -11.53 -2.23 9.53
CA GLU A 161 -12.82 -2.89 9.73
C GLU A 161 -13.67 -2.10 10.73
N GLU A 162 -14.93 -1.86 10.37
CA GLU A 162 -15.92 -1.24 11.25
C GLU A 162 -16.73 -2.37 11.91
N PRO A 163 -16.87 -2.35 13.24
CA PRO A 163 -17.78 -3.26 13.93
C PRO A 163 -19.23 -3.09 13.44
N ASP A 164 -20.01 -4.17 13.41
CA ASP A 164 -21.43 -4.08 13.04
C ASP A 164 -22.18 -3.17 14.02
N MET A 165 -22.54 -1.97 13.58
CA MET A 165 -23.23 -0.98 14.40
C MET A 165 -24.57 -1.50 14.94
N MET A 166 -25.28 -2.33 14.17
CA MET A 166 -26.62 -2.81 14.52
C MET A 166 -26.56 -3.95 15.54
N ASN A 167 -25.56 -4.83 15.41
CA ASN A 167 -25.43 -6.03 16.23
C ASN A 167 -24.42 -5.88 17.38
N ALA A 168 -23.54 -4.88 17.34
CA ALA A 168 -22.45 -4.67 18.29
C ALA A 168 -22.20 -3.18 18.57
N TYR A 169 -23.27 -2.44 18.90
CA TYR A 169 -23.23 -0.99 19.12
C TYR A 169 -22.15 -0.52 20.12
N GLU A 170 -21.94 -1.24 21.23
CA GLU A 170 -20.91 -0.88 22.21
C GLU A 170 -19.49 -0.96 21.63
N ALA A 171 -19.21 -2.02 20.85
CA ALA A 171 -17.94 -2.18 20.16
C ALA A 171 -17.75 -1.09 19.10
N TRP A 172 -18.80 -0.78 18.35
CA TRP A 172 -18.81 0.33 17.40
C TRP A 172 -18.53 1.68 18.10
N GLY A 173 -19.18 1.95 19.23
CA GLY A 173 -19.00 3.18 20.01
C GLY A 173 -17.58 3.31 20.57
N ALA A 174 -16.99 2.22 21.06
CA ALA A 174 -15.60 2.19 21.50
C ALA A 174 -14.62 2.43 20.33
N TRP A 175 -14.87 1.80 19.19
CA TRP A 175 -14.10 1.98 17.97
C TRP A 175 -14.14 3.44 17.48
N HIS A 176 -15.33 4.02 17.33
CA HIS A 176 -15.50 5.40 16.89
C HIS A 176 -14.93 6.40 17.90
N GLY A 177 -15.12 6.14 19.20
CA GLY A 177 -14.55 6.93 20.28
C GLY A 177 -13.03 6.98 20.24
N ARG A 178 -12.37 5.83 19.99
CA ARG A 178 -10.92 5.74 19.82
C ARG A 178 -10.43 6.54 18.62
N LEU A 179 -11.04 6.36 17.45
CA LEU A 179 -10.69 7.12 16.25
C LEU A 179 -10.86 8.63 16.45
N SER A 180 -11.93 9.03 17.15
CA SER A 180 -12.19 10.42 17.49
C SER A 180 -11.12 11.02 18.41
N GLN A 181 -10.59 10.25 19.36
CA GLN A 181 -9.49 10.69 20.22
C GLN A 181 -8.19 10.87 19.42
N ILE A 182 -7.89 9.93 18.52
CA ILE A 182 -6.71 10.00 17.65
C ILE A 182 -6.81 11.20 16.71
N ALA A 183 -7.95 11.41 16.05
CA ALA A 183 -8.15 12.57 15.18
C ALA A 183 -7.92 13.90 15.92
N LYS A 184 -8.47 14.04 17.13
CA LYS A 184 -8.27 15.23 17.97
C LYS A 184 -6.83 15.42 18.41
N PHE A 185 -6.08 14.33 18.61
CA PHE A 185 -4.67 14.39 18.97
C PHE A 185 -3.79 14.88 17.82
N LEU A 186 -4.16 14.57 16.57
CA LEU A 186 -3.42 14.98 15.37
C LEU A 186 -3.74 16.41 14.91
N GLN A 187 -4.73 17.08 15.51
CA GLN A 187 -5.18 18.43 15.18
C GLN A 187 -4.33 19.51 15.84
#